data_AF-A0A6L9QFB9-F1
#
_entry.id   AF-A0A6L9QFB9-F1
#
_cell.length_a   1.000
_cell.length_b   1.000
_cell.length_c   1.000
_cell.angle_alpha   90.00
_cell.angle_beta   90.00
_cell.angle_gamma   90.00
#
_symmetry.space_group_name_H-M   'P 1'
#
loop_
_entity.id
_entity.type
_entity.pdbx_description
1 polymer ?
#
loop_
_entity_poly.entity_id
_entity_poly.type
_entity_poly.pdbx_seq_one_letter_code
_entity_poly.pdbx_strand_id
1 'polypeptide(L)'
;MTVGADVRPASGVRTWHRFHYAVGVFLIAYGVAGLVSGALLWGDRVDEIEGYFGSGPAAGVLVVVKAVEALLVLCAVAGVALRRDLLFVPPLAGWMAGFAMFAVLDVFKGRWGGLIEHLLYLAAFVVLLFLSYGLSAKVQLAAMPKPAEGAEPGTSPDGQRGLTRTQEFALQAINRAVALTGPRARPRQPD
;
A
#
# COMPACT_ATOMS: atom_id res chain seq x y z
N MET A 1 -15.18 -42.71 -13.55
CA MET A 1 -15.19 -41.32 -14.07
C MET A 1 -15.86 -40.45 -13.02
N THR A 2 -15.08 -39.72 -12.23
CA THR A 2 -15.60 -38.77 -11.24
C THR A 2 -14.87 -37.45 -11.40
N VAL A 3 -15.67 -36.43 -11.66
CA VAL A 3 -15.38 -35.04 -11.98
C VAL A 3 -14.38 -34.44 -11.00
N GLY A 4 -13.28 -33.89 -11.53
CA GLY A 4 -12.32 -33.10 -10.76
C GLY A 4 -13.01 -31.87 -10.19
N ALA A 5 -12.96 -31.72 -8.88
CA ALA A 5 -13.45 -30.53 -8.21
C ALA A 5 -12.53 -29.36 -8.57
N ASP A 6 -13.06 -28.42 -9.34
CA ASP A 6 -12.44 -27.11 -9.58
C ASP A 6 -12.14 -26.43 -8.25
N VAL A 7 -10.86 -26.43 -7.86
CA VAL A 7 -10.34 -25.58 -6.79
C VAL A 7 -10.33 -24.16 -7.33
N ARG A 8 -11.44 -23.44 -7.12
CA ARG A 8 -11.41 -21.98 -7.28
C ARG A 8 -10.47 -21.41 -6.23
N PRO A 9 -9.43 -20.63 -6.59
CA PRO A 9 -8.59 -19.98 -5.61
C PRO A 9 -9.47 -19.11 -4.71
N ALA A 10 -9.23 -19.19 -3.40
CA ALA A 10 -9.87 -18.36 -2.40
C ALA A 10 -9.87 -16.92 -2.93
N SER A 11 -11.06 -16.35 -3.13
CA SER A 11 -11.23 -14.98 -3.59
C SER A 11 -10.44 -14.09 -2.62
N GLY A 12 -9.32 -13.55 -3.12
CA GLY A 12 -8.44 -12.70 -2.34
C GLY A 12 -9.25 -11.63 -1.64
N VAL A 13 -8.91 -11.37 -0.37
CA VAL A 13 -9.44 -10.24 0.40
C VAL A 13 -9.50 -9.04 -0.53
N ARG A 14 -10.70 -8.51 -0.74
CA ARG A 14 -10.94 -7.41 -1.68
C ARG A 14 -10.29 -6.15 -1.09
N THR A 15 -8.99 -5.95 -1.37
CA THR A 15 -8.16 -4.84 -0.87
C THR A 15 -8.60 -3.49 -1.44
N TRP A 16 -9.43 -3.48 -2.49
CA TRP A 16 -9.86 -2.29 -3.17
C TRP A 16 -10.96 -1.51 -2.43
N HIS A 17 -10.56 -0.41 -1.79
CA HIS A 17 -11.47 0.52 -1.12
C HIS A 17 -11.79 1.75 -2.00
N ARG A 18 -12.95 2.40 -1.82
CA ARG A 18 -13.38 3.57 -2.63
C ARG A 18 -12.37 4.72 -2.70
N PHE A 19 -11.56 4.90 -1.64
CA PHE A 19 -10.52 5.94 -1.61
C PHE A 19 -9.41 5.71 -2.65
N HIS A 20 -9.19 4.47 -3.11
CA HIS A 20 -8.23 4.17 -4.17
C HIS A 20 -8.63 4.82 -5.50
N TYR A 21 -9.92 5.09 -5.75
CA TYR A 21 -10.32 5.85 -6.93
C TYR A 21 -9.87 7.31 -6.85
N ALA A 22 -10.05 7.96 -5.69
CA ALA A 22 -9.63 9.35 -5.52
C ALA A 22 -8.10 9.48 -5.63
N VAL A 23 -7.35 8.59 -4.98
CA VAL A 23 -5.88 8.54 -5.07
C VAL A 23 -5.44 8.25 -6.51
N GLY A 24 -6.04 7.25 -7.15
CA GLY A 24 -5.73 6.87 -8.54
C GLY A 24 -6.00 7.99 -9.53
N VAL A 25 -7.16 8.65 -9.45
CA VAL A 25 -7.50 9.79 -10.31
C VAL A 25 -6.54 10.95 -10.10
N PHE A 26 -6.18 11.25 -8.84
CA PHE A 26 -5.16 12.26 -8.54
C PHE A 26 -3.82 11.91 -9.19
N LEU A 27 -3.31 10.69 -9.00
CA LEU A 27 -2.02 10.27 -9.56
C LEU A 27 -1.99 10.37 -11.09
N ILE A 28 -3.09 10.00 -11.74
CA ILE A 28 -3.24 10.10 -13.19
C ILE A 28 -3.26 11.58 -13.60
N ALA A 29 -4.11 12.41 -12.99
CA ALA A 29 -4.23 13.82 -13.33
C ALA A 29 -2.92 14.57 -13.10
N TYR A 30 -2.26 14.35 -11.96
CA TYR A 30 -0.97 14.92 -11.63
C TYR A 30 0.11 14.53 -12.64
N GLY A 31 0.24 13.22 -12.93
CA GLY A 31 1.26 12.74 -13.85
C GLY A 31 1.00 13.18 -15.30
N VAL A 32 -0.26 13.18 -15.75
CA VAL A 32 -0.63 13.72 -17.08
C VAL A 32 -0.33 15.21 -17.16
N ALA A 33 -0.66 15.99 -16.12
CA ALA A 33 -0.32 17.41 -16.08
C ALA A 33 1.20 17.61 -16.13
N GLY A 34 1.99 16.79 -15.44
CA GLY A 34 3.45 16.81 -15.48
C GLY A 34 4.03 16.49 -16.86
N LEU A 35 3.46 15.50 -17.56
CA LEU A 35 3.85 15.15 -18.93
C LEU A 35 3.49 16.26 -19.93
N VAL A 36 2.26 16.78 -19.86
CA VAL A 36 1.79 17.87 -20.73
C VAL A 36 2.61 19.13 -20.49
N SER A 37 2.81 19.52 -19.24
CA SER A 37 3.63 20.68 -18.88
C SER A 37 5.08 20.47 -19.33
N GLY A 38 5.61 19.25 -19.18
CA GLY A 38 6.95 18.90 -19.66
C GLY A 38 7.11 19.05 -21.17
N ALA A 39 6.09 18.67 -21.95
CA ALA A 39 6.09 18.82 -23.40
C ALA A 39 5.94 20.28 -23.85
N LEU A 40 5.05 21.03 -23.18
CA LEU A 40 4.77 22.43 -23.51
C LEU A 40 5.90 23.38 -23.10
N LEU A 41 6.54 23.10 -21.96
CA LEU A 41 7.61 23.91 -21.35
C LEU A 41 8.96 23.21 -21.47
N TRP A 42 9.19 22.49 -22.58
CA TRP A 42 10.37 21.64 -22.74
C TRP A 42 11.68 22.41 -22.54
N GLY A 43 11.80 23.61 -23.12
CA GLY A 43 12.98 24.47 -22.98
C GLY A 43 13.28 24.82 -21.52
N ASP A 44 12.29 25.37 -20.81
CA ASP A 44 12.40 25.70 -19.39
C ASP A 44 12.82 24.49 -18.54
N ARG A 45 12.34 23.29 -18.90
CA ARG A 45 12.70 22.04 -18.21
C ARG A 45 14.11 21.56 -18.55
N VAL A 46 14.58 21.75 -19.77
CA VAL A 46 15.98 21.49 -20.10
C VAL A 46 16.88 22.41 -19.29
N ASP A 47 16.61 23.72 -19.29
CA ASP A 47 17.39 24.71 -18.54
C ASP A 47 17.41 24.42 -17.03
N GLU A 48 16.27 23.98 -16.49
CA GLU A 48 16.17 23.54 -15.10
C GLU A 48 17.09 22.34 -14.80
N ILE A 49 17.08 21.32 -15.67
CA ILE A 49 17.92 20.12 -15.53
C ILE A 49 19.41 20.48 -15.73
N GLU A 50 19.75 21.42 -16.61
CA GLU A 50 21.11 21.94 -16.75
C GLU A 50 21.62 22.55 -15.44
N GLY A 51 20.76 23.27 -14.72
CA GLY A 51 21.07 23.81 -13.39
C GLY A 51 21.52 22.75 -12.39
N TYR A 52 21.04 21.51 -12.53
CA TYR A 52 21.43 20.38 -11.68
C TYR A 52 22.63 19.60 -12.23
N PHE A 53 22.61 19.22 -13.52
CA PHE A 53 23.52 18.23 -14.10
C PHE A 53 24.53 18.79 -15.14
N GLY A 54 24.43 20.08 -15.48
CA GLY A 54 25.21 20.72 -16.54
C GLY A 54 24.59 20.56 -17.94
N SER A 55 25.08 21.34 -18.91
CA SER A 55 24.48 21.49 -20.24
C SER A 55 24.58 20.26 -21.15
N GLY A 56 25.58 19.38 -20.94
CA GLY A 56 25.82 18.21 -21.80
C GLY A 56 24.69 17.15 -21.78
N PRO A 57 24.31 16.61 -20.60
CA PRO A 57 23.37 15.51 -20.52
C PRO A 57 21.89 15.92 -20.34
N ALA A 58 21.57 17.21 -20.18
CA ALA A 58 20.28 17.64 -19.66
C ALA A 58 19.07 17.18 -20.47
N ALA A 59 19.12 17.31 -21.80
CA ALA A 59 18.04 16.84 -22.67
C ALA A 59 17.84 15.31 -22.58
N GLY A 60 18.94 14.55 -22.54
CA GLY A 60 18.89 13.08 -22.41
C GLY A 60 18.33 12.65 -21.05
N VAL A 61 18.75 13.29 -19.97
CA VAL A 61 18.21 13.08 -18.62
C VAL A 61 16.72 13.40 -18.58
N LEU A 62 16.29 14.52 -19.17
CA LEU A 62 14.89 14.91 -19.21
C LEU A 62 14.04 13.88 -19.97
N VAL A 63 14.51 13.34 -21.09
CA VAL A 63 13.82 12.26 -21.82
C VAL A 63 13.66 11.02 -20.93
N VAL A 64 14.70 10.61 -20.21
CA VAL A 64 14.64 9.46 -19.29
C VAL A 64 13.63 9.74 -18.16
N VAL A 65 13.66 10.93 -17.57
CA VAL A 65 12.71 11.33 -16.52
C VAL A 65 11.29 11.26 -17.04
N LYS A 66 10.99 11.79 -18.24
CA LYS A 66 9.65 11.73 -18.83
C LYS A 66 9.21 10.32 -19.20
N ALA A 67 10.13 9.45 -19.61
CA ALA A 67 9.83 8.03 -19.81
C ALA A 67 9.44 7.34 -18.49
N VAL A 68 10.15 7.64 -17.39
CA VAL A 68 9.81 7.14 -16.06
C VAL A 68 8.45 7.69 -15.60
N GLU A 69 8.22 9.00 -15.70
CA GLU A 69 6.93 9.61 -15.37
C GLU A 69 5.76 8.96 -16.14
N ALA A 70 5.93 8.72 -17.43
CA ALA A 70 4.93 8.03 -18.25
C ALA A 70 4.66 6.61 -17.75
N LEU A 71 5.70 5.86 -17.38
CA LEU A 71 5.54 4.54 -16.79
C LEU A 71 4.79 4.58 -15.45
N LEU A 72 5.07 5.57 -14.59
CA LEU A 72 4.35 5.76 -13.32
C LEU A 72 2.87 6.05 -13.57
N VAL A 73 2.54 6.88 -14.56
CA VAL A 73 1.15 7.14 -14.97
C VAL A 73 0.47 5.86 -15.46
N LEU A 74 1.16 5.07 -16.29
CA LEU A 74 0.63 3.78 -16.76
C LEU A 74 0.36 2.82 -15.60
N CYS A 75 1.24 2.75 -14.60
CA CYS A 75 1.00 1.98 -13.37
C CYS A 75 -0.24 2.47 -12.62
N ALA A 76 -0.44 3.79 -12.49
CA ALA A 76 -1.62 4.35 -11.86
C ALA A 76 -2.91 4.02 -12.63
N VAL A 77 -2.90 4.16 -13.96
CA VAL A 77 -4.03 3.76 -14.83
C VAL A 77 -4.33 2.27 -14.69
N ALA A 78 -3.31 1.42 -14.77
CA ALA A 78 -3.46 -0.02 -14.61
C ALA A 78 -3.99 -0.39 -13.21
N GLY A 79 -3.53 0.30 -12.16
CA GLY A 79 -4.04 0.12 -10.80
C GLY A 79 -5.52 0.41 -10.68
N VAL A 80 -6.00 1.51 -11.27
CA VAL A 80 -7.44 1.86 -11.32
C VAL A 80 -8.23 0.86 -12.16
N ALA A 81 -7.77 0.56 -13.38
CA ALA A 81 -8.49 -0.29 -14.32
C ALA A 81 -8.60 -1.75 -13.83
N LEU A 82 -7.50 -2.29 -13.29
CA LEU A 82 -7.44 -3.67 -12.77
C LEU A 82 -7.89 -3.77 -11.31
N ARG A 83 -8.18 -2.64 -10.65
CA ARG A 83 -8.55 -2.54 -9.24
C ARG A 83 -7.55 -3.25 -8.32
N ARG A 84 -6.25 -3.06 -8.61
CA ARG A 84 -5.14 -3.69 -7.89
C ARG A 84 -4.34 -2.60 -7.18
N ASP A 85 -4.55 -2.50 -5.87
CA ASP A 85 -3.93 -1.52 -4.98
C ASP A 85 -2.40 -1.58 -5.00
N LEU A 86 -1.80 -2.76 -5.16
CA LEU A 86 -0.34 -2.92 -5.27
C LEU A 86 0.27 -2.14 -6.46
N LEU A 87 -0.50 -1.85 -7.51
CA LEU A 87 -0.02 -1.07 -8.66
C LEU A 87 0.09 0.44 -8.37
N PHE A 88 -0.38 0.90 -7.21
CA PHE A 88 -0.14 2.27 -6.75
C PHE A 88 1.19 2.45 -6.01
N VAL A 89 1.85 1.36 -5.61
CA VAL A 89 3.16 1.44 -4.96
C VAL A 89 4.21 2.08 -5.89
N PRO A 90 4.36 1.64 -7.16
CA PRO A 90 5.32 2.27 -8.06
C PRO A 90 5.13 3.77 -8.26
N PRO A 91 3.93 4.30 -8.59
CA PRO A 91 3.76 5.74 -8.73
C PRO A 91 4.00 6.49 -7.42
N LEU A 92 3.43 6.04 -6.29
CA LEU A 92 3.62 6.73 -5.01
C LEU A 92 5.10 6.78 -4.61
N ALA A 93 5.81 5.64 -4.66
CA ALA A 93 7.22 5.58 -4.33
C ALA A 93 8.10 6.32 -5.34
N GLY A 94 7.79 6.21 -6.64
CA GLY A 94 8.55 6.85 -7.71
C GLY A 94 8.51 8.38 -7.62
N TRP A 95 7.33 8.96 -7.43
CA TRP A 95 7.20 10.41 -7.23
C TRP A 95 7.91 10.87 -5.96
N MET A 96 7.73 10.16 -4.83
CA MET A 96 8.44 10.47 -3.59
C MET A 96 9.96 10.42 -3.75
N ALA A 97 10.49 9.40 -4.44
CA ALA A 97 11.92 9.28 -4.72
C ALA A 97 12.42 10.46 -5.56
N GLY A 98 11.65 10.88 -6.58
CA GLY A 98 11.96 12.06 -7.38
C GLY A 98 12.05 13.33 -6.53
N PHE A 99 11.04 13.63 -5.72
CA PHE A 99 11.06 14.82 -4.86
C PHE A 99 12.18 14.77 -3.82
N ALA A 100 12.44 13.61 -3.22
CA ALA A 100 13.54 13.44 -2.27
C ALA A 100 14.91 13.67 -2.95
N MET A 101 15.10 13.16 -4.16
CA MET A 101 16.30 13.38 -4.94
C MET A 101 16.50 14.86 -5.26
N PHE A 102 15.47 15.56 -5.76
CA PHE A 102 15.56 16.99 -6.06
C PHE A 102 15.76 17.84 -4.81
N ALA A 103 15.13 17.52 -3.69
CA ALA A 103 15.37 18.20 -2.41
C ALA A 103 16.84 18.10 -1.98
N VAL A 104 17.46 16.92 -2.11
CA VAL A 104 18.89 16.74 -1.84
C VAL A 104 19.74 17.60 -2.79
N LEU A 105 19.41 17.63 -4.08
CA LEU A 105 20.11 18.45 -5.07
C LEU A 105 19.96 19.96 -4.79
N ASP A 106 18.79 20.41 -4.33
CA ASP A 106 18.54 21.80 -3.97
C ASP A 106 19.38 22.26 -2.80
N VAL A 107 19.60 21.41 -1.79
CA VAL A 107 20.53 21.69 -0.69
C VAL A 107 21.94 21.89 -1.22
N PHE A 108 22.42 20.99 -2.10
CA PHE A 108 23.75 21.10 -2.69
C PHE A 108 23.93 22.30 -3.61
N LYS A 109 22.86 22.74 -4.28
CA LYS A 109 22.86 23.89 -5.20
C LYS A 109 22.42 25.20 -4.54
N GLY A 110 22.08 25.19 -3.24
CA GLY A 110 21.63 26.37 -2.50
C GLY A 110 20.25 26.91 -2.93
N ARG A 111 19.41 26.08 -3.57
CA ARG A 111 18.10 26.47 -4.13
C ARG A 111 16.99 26.32 -3.09
N TRP A 112 17.00 27.16 -2.06
CA TRP A 112 16.03 27.08 -0.94
C TRP A 112 14.55 27.15 -1.36
N GLY A 113 14.23 27.93 -2.41
CA GLY A 113 12.88 27.98 -2.96
C GLY A 113 12.43 26.63 -3.53
N GLY A 114 13.29 26.00 -4.34
CA GLY A 114 13.06 24.65 -4.86
C GLY A 114 12.97 23.62 -3.73
N LEU A 115 13.83 23.73 -2.71
CA LEU A 115 13.82 22.81 -1.58
C LEU A 115 12.45 22.79 -0.88
N ILE A 116 11.89 23.96 -0.60
CA ILE A 116 10.57 24.07 0.04
C ILE A 116 9.51 23.42 -0.84
N GLU A 117 9.52 23.70 -2.14
CA GLU A 117 8.58 23.11 -3.10
C GLU A 117 8.66 21.57 -3.11
N HIS A 118 9.87 21.01 -3.25
CA HIS A 118 10.07 19.56 -3.26
C HIS A 118 9.68 18.91 -1.94
N LEU A 119 9.94 19.54 -0.79
CA LEU A 119 9.52 19.04 0.51
C LEU A 119 7.99 19.07 0.68
N LEU A 120 7.30 20.09 0.17
CA LEU A 120 5.84 20.17 0.19
C LEU A 120 5.22 19.07 -0.67
N TYR A 121 5.73 18.83 -1.89
CA TYR A 121 5.27 17.72 -2.72
C TYR A 121 5.55 16.37 -2.08
N LEU A 122 6.74 16.17 -1.51
CA LEU A 122 7.07 14.95 -0.78
C LEU A 122 6.08 14.71 0.37
N ALA A 123 5.80 15.73 1.17
CA ALA A 123 4.83 15.64 2.26
C ALA A 123 3.43 15.30 1.76
N ALA A 124 2.97 15.92 0.67
CA ALA A 124 1.68 15.61 0.05
C ALA A 124 1.61 14.14 -0.37
N PHE A 125 2.65 13.63 -1.03
CA PHE A 125 2.69 12.22 -1.45
C PHE A 125 2.77 11.24 -0.28
N VAL A 126 3.46 11.58 0.81
CA VAL A 126 3.42 10.80 2.06
C VAL A 126 2.00 10.73 2.62
N VAL A 127 1.26 11.85 2.63
CA VAL A 127 -0.15 11.86 3.04
C VAL A 127 -0.99 10.99 2.13
N LEU A 128 -0.79 11.04 0.81
CA LEU A 128 -1.50 10.18 -0.14
C LEU A 128 -1.21 8.69 0.08
N LEU A 129 0.05 8.33 0.35
CA LEU A 129 0.44 6.97 0.71
C LEU A 129 -0.32 6.51 1.97
N PHE A 130 -0.38 7.37 2.98
CA PHE A 130 -1.11 7.09 4.21
C PHE A 130 -2.63 6.99 3.98
N LEU A 131 -3.21 7.81 3.10
CA LEU A 131 -4.63 7.71 2.73
C LEU A 131 -4.93 6.42 1.96
N SER A 132 -4.02 5.98 1.09
CA SER A 132 -4.19 4.76 0.30
C SER A 132 -4.10 3.50 1.17
N TYR A 133 -3.10 3.42 2.08
CA TYR A 133 -2.82 2.19 2.84
C TYR A 133 -3.05 2.30 4.36
N GLY A 134 -2.80 3.47 4.96
CA GLY A 134 -2.93 3.70 6.41
C GLY A 134 -4.37 3.73 6.92
N LEU A 135 -5.29 4.37 6.18
CA LEU A 135 -6.73 4.31 6.51
C LEU A 135 -7.30 2.91 6.29
N SER A 136 -6.85 2.23 5.24
CA SER A 136 -7.26 0.86 4.93
C SER A 136 -6.90 -0.12 6.05
N ALA A 137 -5.75 0.06 6.73
CA ALA A 137 -5.37 -0.74 7.90
C ALA A 137 -6.27 -0.50 9.12
N LYS A 138 -6.64 0.74 9.43
CA LYS A 138 -7.55 1.06 10.54
C LYS A 138 -8.96 0.54 10.31
N VAL A 139 -9.46 0.61 9.08
CA VAL A 139 -10.77 0.05 8.73
C VAL A 139 -10.74 -1.48 8.76
N GLN A 140 -9.66 -2.13 8.34
CA GLN A 140 -9.51 -3.59 8.45
C GLN A 140 -9.41 -4.05 9.91
N LEU A 141 -8.71 -3.31 10.77
CA LEU A 141 -8.64 -3.57 12.21
C LEU A 141 -9.99 -3.31 12.92
N ALA A 142 -10.75 -2.29 12.50
CA ALA A 142 -12.09 -2.02 13.03
C ALA A 142 -13.18 -2.95 12.49
N ALA A 143 -12.98 -3.52 11.30
CA ALA A 143 -13.87 -4.50 10.67
C ALA A 143 -13.49 -5.95 11.01
N MET A 144 -12.41 -6.19 11.75
CA MET A 144 -12.16 -7.50 12.34
C MET A 144 -13.33 -7.84 13.25
N PRO A 145 -13.91 -9.05 13.15
CA PRO A 145 -14.96 -9.47 14.06
C PRO A 145 -14.43 -9.33 15.49
N LYS A 146 -15.03 -8.42 16.26
CA LYS A 146 -14.81 -8.40 17.71
C LYS A 146 -15.16 -9.83 18.19
N PRO A 147 -14.26 -10.55 18.87
CA PRO A 147 -14.64 -11.85 19.43
C PRO A 147 -15.89 -11.60 20.27
N ALA A 148 -16.97 -12.30 19.95
CA ALA A 148 -18.26 -12.08 20.57
C ALA A 148 -18.10 -12.17 22.09
N GLU A 149 -18.10 -11.02 22.76
CA GLU A 149 -18.26 -10.92 24.21
C GLU A 149 -19.66 -11.48 24.51
N GLY A 150 -19.73 -12.76 24.82
CA GLY A 150 -20.98 -13.48 25.07
C GLY A 150 -21.11 -14.85 24.40
N ALA A 151 -20.12 -15.34 23.65
CA ALA A 151 -20.12 -16.74 23.24
C ALA A 151 -19.92 -17.63 24.48
N GLU A 152 -21.02 -18.16 25.01
CA GLU A 152 -20.99 -19.25 25.98
C GLU A 152 -20.10 -20.39 25.44
N PRO A 153 -19.31 -21.05 26.31
CA PRO A 153 -18.42 -22.12 25.90
C PRO A 153 -19.25 -23.35 25.53
N GLY A 154 -19.67 -23.47 24.27
CA GLY A 154 -20.38 -24.67 23.82
C GLY A 154 -21.01 -24.68 22.43
N THR A 155 -21.13 -23.56 21.72
CA THR A 155 -21.74 -23.56 20.38
C THR A 155 -20.75 -23.13 19.30
N SER A 156 -20.16 -24.13 18.63
CA SER A 156 -19.35 -23.94 17.43
C SER A 156 -20.24 -23.47 16.27
N PRO A 157 -19.93 -22.35 15.60
CA PRO A 157 -20.53 -22.03 14.33
C PRO A 157 -19.92 -22.93 13.25
N ASP A 158 -20.79 -23.63 12.53
CA ASP A 158 -20.48 -24.39 11.32
C ASP A 158 -19.51 -23.64 10.39
N GLY A 159 -18.35 -24.24 10.15
CA GLY A 159 -17.34 -23.65 9.27
C GLY A 159 -15.91 -24.19 9.39
N GLN A 160 -15.66 -25.34 10.03
CA GLN A 160 -14.34 -25.98 10.01
C GLN A 160 -14.13 -26.74 8.69
N ARG A 161 -13.79 -26.00 7.64
CA ARG A 161 -13.12 -26.56 6.46
C ARG A 161 -11.76 -27.13 6.89
N GLY A 162 -11.68 -28.46 6.94
CA GLY A 162 -10.48 -29.30 6.84
C GLY A 162 -9.18 -28.70 7.36
N LEU A 163 -9.01 -28.69 8.68
CA LEU A 163 -7.69 -28.54 9.28
C LEU A 163 -6.85 -29.74 8.85
N THR A 164 -5.62 -29.52 8.39
CA THR A 164 -4.72 -30.63 8.08
C THR A 164 -4.45 -31.41 9.37
N ARG A 165 -4.27 -32.74 9.32
CA ARG A 165 -4.08 -33.58 10.54
C ARG A 165 -3.05 -33.02 11.51
N THR A 166 -2.02 -32.36 11.01
CA THR A 166 -0.97 -31.70 11.82
C THR A 166 -1.51 -30.50 12.60
N GLN A 167 -2.44 -29.73 12.05
CA GLN A 167 -3.09 -28.61 12.74
C GLN A 167 -4.07 -29.09 13.80
N GLU A 168 -4.75 -30.22 13.58
CA GLU A 168 -5.58 -30.87 14.59
C GLU A 168 -4.74 -31.31 15.80
N PHE A 169 -3.57 -31.92 15.55
CA PHE A 169 -2.63 -32.28 16.62
C PHE A 169 -2.10 -31.05 17.37
N ALA A 170 -1.77 -29.97 16.65
CA ALA A 170 -1.31 -28.73 17.26
C ALA A 170 -2.39 -28.11 18.16
N LEU A 171 -3.65 -28.09 17.70
CA LEU A 171 -4.79 -27.59 18.47
C LEU A 171 -5.09 -28.45 19.70
N GLN A 172 -5.00 -29.78 19.58
CA GLN A 172 -5.14 -30.67 20.73
C GLN A 172 -4.03 -30.48 21.76
N ALA A 173 -2.79 -30.28 21.30
CA ALA A 173 -1.65 -30.02 22.19
C ALA A 173 -1.82 -28.70 22.96
N ILE A 174 -2.28 -27.63 22.28
CA ILE A 174 -2.53 -26.33 22.90
C ILE A 174 -3.68 -26.41 23.90
N ASN A 175 -4.81 -27.04 23.54
CA ASN A 175 -5.94 -27.20 24.46
C ASN A 175 -5.56 -28.00 25.71
N ARG A 176 -4.71 -29.02 25.56
CA ARG A 176 -4.20 -29.80 26.69
C ARG A 176 -3.27 -28.99 27.59
N ALA A 177 -2.41 -28.15 27.01
CA ALA A 177 -1.52 -27.28 27.77
C ALA A 177 -2.31 -26.22 28.56
N VAL A 178 -3.35 -25.64 27.95
CA VAL A 178 -4.24 -24.67 28.61
C VAL A 178 -5.03 -25.31 29.75
N ALA A 179 -5.53 -26.54 29.58
CA ALA A 179 -6.21 -27.28 30.65
C ALA A 179 -5.30 -27.56 31.86
N LEU A 180 -3.98 -27.70 31.63
CA LEU A 180 -2.99 -27.92 32.69
C LEU A 180 -2.51 -26.62 33.37
N THR A 181 -2.67 -25.47 32.70
CA THR A 181 -2.28 -24.13 33.23
C THR A 181 -3.47 -23.29 33.70
N GLY A 182 -4.70 -23.77 33.54
CA GLY A 182 -5.89 -23.13 34.07
C GLY A 182 -5.93 -23.08 35.60
N PRO A 183 -6.59 -22.07 36.22
CA PRO A 183 -6.59 -21.89 37.66
C PRO A 183 -7.22 -23.08 38.39
N ARG A 184 -6.47 -23.69 39.33
CA ARG A 184 -6.95 -24.75 40.21
C ARG A 184 -8.19 -24.25 40.98
N ALA A 185 -9.33 -24.91 40.80
CA ALA A 185 -10.53 -24.63 41.60
C ALA A 185 -10.21 -24.85 43.09
N ARG A 186 -10.42 -23.81 43.92
CA ARG A 186 -10.28 -23.92 45.37
C ARG A 186 -11.33 -24.90 45.92
N PRO A 187 -10.98 -25.76 46.89
CA PRO A 187 -11.97 -26.60 47.54
C PRO A 187 -12.99 -25.73 48.28
N ARG A 188 -14.28 -26.01 48.11
CA ARG A 188 -15.33 -25.46 48.97
C ARG A 188 -15.16 -26.03 50.37
N GLN A 189 -15.07 -25.15 51.36
CA GLN A 189 -15.15 -25.50 52.76
C GLN A 189 -16.59 -25.93 53.07
N PRO A 190 -16.83 -27.10 53.67
CA PRO A 190 -18.16 -27.50 54.11
C PRO A 190 -18.50 -26.83 55.45
N ASP A 191 -19.72 -26.30 55.54
CA ASP A 191 -20.39 -25.97 56.80
C ASP A 191 -21.09 -27.22 57.35
#